data_AF-B4G760-F1
#
_entry.id   AF-B4G760-F1
#
_cell.length_a   1.000
_cell.length_b   1.000
_cell.length_c   1.000
_cell.angle_alpha   90.00
_cell.angle_beta   90.00
_cell.angle_gamma   90.00
#
_symmetry.space_group_name_H-M   'P 1'
#
loop_
_entity.id
_entity.type
_entity.pdbx_description
1 polymer ?
#
loop_
_entity_poly.entity_id
_entity_poly.type
_entity_poly.pdbx_seq_one_letter_code
_entity_poly.pdbx_strand_id
1 'polypeptide(L)'
;MLFDTSSSEISDQRLIRIAEQEIHVDTCVPEKEDQINILNRYETIVKNSDLRRQMQEILSTYLLFERYFMEESVLKAIALDKYEVGQQCSSIVDDVFFILRKSIRRALTTQSINGTCAVINNVAACLDGDFIAALKAPLKSGYPSGYIDLAQAYNAIQTTLQQGKLHSSDADRSRTNFLVQLNNADMSTEYIETLCQTMEQEIAGTFPCTSSVERQLLDSCLTELKTVRDALKATVDFGMQQLRSSAIKPRLNPWINKFLSYSHNLTEEELAIYEAEETFVQFFIVHLDGLLNSFKTALSPRNYDALVSILATEFTIQLERAIKKCSFNRLGGLVLDQEVRALGTYLTGATSWSVRDKMTRISQIATVLNLDKVSELSEFWSPDNNKEMPSWHLTPNEVRAILALRIDFRIEDIKRLQL
;
A
#
# COMPACT_ATOMS: atom_id res chain seq x y z
N MET A 1 -32.46 -51.54 -20.67
CA MET A 1 -31.37 -51.85 -19.74
C MET A 1 -31.99 -51.94 -18.37
N LEU A 2 -32.07 -53.16 -17.84
CA LEU A 2 -32.51 -53.42 -16.47
C LEU A 2 -31.48 -52.79 -15.54
N PHE A 3 -31.89 -51.80 -14.75
CA PHE A 3 -31.09 -51.36 -13.62
C PHE A 3 -30.97 -52.56 -12.67
N ASP A 4 -29.75 -53.01 -12.45
CA ASP A 4 -29.45 -54.09 -11.52
C ASP A 4 -29.61 -53.55 -10.09
N THR A 5 -30.86 -53.48 -9.64
CA THR A 5 -31.24 -52.99 -8.30
C THR A 5 -30.71 -53.90 -7.19
N SER A 6 -30.36 -55.15 -7.52
CA SER A 6 -29.86 -56.14 -6.57
C SER A 6 -28.48 -55.78 -6.02
N SER A 7 -27.60 -55.21 -6.85
CA SER A 7 -26.25 -54.80 -6.44
C SER A 7 -26.27 -53.52 -5.58
N SER A 8 -27.22 -52.62 -5.87
CA SER A 8 -27.46 -51.39 -5.10
C SER A 8 -28.01 -51.69 -3.70
N GLU A 9 -29.02 -52.57 -3.59
CA GLU A 9 -29.63 -52.94 -2.30
C GLU A 9 -28.67 -53.69 -1.38
N ILE A 10 -27.78 -54.52 -1.94
CA ILE A 10 -26.74 -55.24 -1.18
C ILE A 10 -25.64 -54.30 -0.66
N SER A 11 -25.32 -53.25 -1.42
CA SER A 11 -24.36 -52.20 -1.01
C SER A 11 -24.95 -51.32 0.10
N ASP A 12 -26.22 -50.96 0.00
CA ASP A 12 -26.93 -50.16 1.02
C ASP A 12 -27.15 -50.94 2.32
N GLN A 13 -27.52 -52.23 2.28
CA GLN A 13 -27.62 -53.07 3.48
C GLN A 13 -26.27 -53.30 4.17
N ARG A 14 -25.16 -53.31 3.41
CA ARG A 14 -23.81 -53.35 3.99
C ARG A 14 -23.48 -52.03 4.67
N LEU A 15 -23.77 -50.89 4.05
CA LEU A 15 -23.54 -49.57 4.64
C LEU A 15 -24.36 -49.35 5.92
N ILE A 16 -25.61 -49.82 5.97
CA ILE A 16 -26.47 -49.78 7.17
C ILE A 16 -25.90 -50.63 8.30
N ARG A 17 -25.52 -51.89 8.03
CA ARG A 17 -24.88 -52.77 9.04
C ARG A 17 -23.54 -52.25 9.55
N ILE A 18 -22.86 -51.44 8.74
CA ILE A 18 -21.57 -50.84 9.04
C ILE A 18 -21.76 -49.56 9.89
N ALA A 19 -22.77 -48.74 9.62
CA ALA A 19 -23.16 -47.61 10.49
C ALA A 19 -23.65 -48.10 11.87
N GLU A 20 -24.34 -49.24 11.92
CA GLU A 20 -24.69 -49.94 13.17
C GLU A 20 -23.44 -50.41 13.95
N GLN A 21 -22.34 -50.75 13.26
CA GLN A 21 -21.06 -51.09 13.89
C GLN A 21 -20.34 -49.85 14.45
N GLU A 22 -20.44 -48.69 13.80
CA GLU A 22 -19.81 -47.43 14.24
C GLU A 22 -20.33 -46.98 15.63
N ILE A 23 -21.63 -47.14 15.88
CA ILE A 23 -22.27 -46.88 17.19
C ILE A 23 -21.80 -47.89 18.26
N HIS A 24 -21.36 -49.08 17.86
CA HIS A 24 -20.96 -50.18 18.73
C HIS A 24 -19.45 -50.26 19.02
N VAL A 25 -18.60 -49.63 18.21
CA VAL A 25 -17.12 -49.70 18.33
C VAL A 25 -16.60 -48.96 19.57
N ASP A 26 -17.22 -47.83 19.93
CA ASP A 26 -16.86 -47.05 21.13
C ASP A 26 -17.32 -47.70 22.45
N THR A 27 -18.28 -48.64 22.41
CA THR A 27 -18.91 -49.22 23.61
C THR A 27 -18.67 -50.71 23.81
N CYS A 28 -18.16 -51.47 22.82
CA CYS A 28 -18.07 -52.93 22.91
C CYS A 28 -16.73 -53.58 22.49
N VAL A 29 -15.73 -52.82 22.02
CA VAL A 29 -14.41 -53.37 21.63
C VAL A 29 -13.33 -52.87 22.59
N PRO A 30 -12.72 -53.74 23.42
CA PRO A 30 -11.76 -53.30 24.45
C PRO A 30 -10.34 -53.02 23.92
N GLU A 31 -9.96 -53.56 22.77
CA GLU A 31 -8.61 -53.44 22.20
C GLU A 31 -8.53 -52.34 21.12
N LYS A 32 -7.64 -51.36 21.33
CA LYS A 32 -7.45 -50.21 20.43
C LYS A 32 -7.04 -50.60 19.01
N GLU A 33 -6.32 -51.72 18.86
CA GLU A 33 -5.82 -52.19 17.57
C GLU A 33 -6.95 -52.71 16.67
N ASP A 34 -7.93 -53.39 17.26
CA ASP A 34 -9.13 -53.84 16.54
C ASP A 34 -10.05 -52.68 16.15
N GLN A 35 -10.17 -51.66 17.00
CA GLN A 35 -10.89 -50.42 16.66
C GLN A 35 -10.28 -49.73 15.44
N ILE A 36 -8.94 -49.62 15.39
CA ILE A 36 -8.21 -49.03 14.25
C ILE A 36 -8.42 -49.86 12.98
N ASN A 37 -8.37 -51.19 13.07
CA ASN A 37 -8.58 -52.08 11.94
C ASN A 37 -10.00 -51.97 11.35
N ILE A 38 -11.02 -51.85 12.21
CA ILE A 38 -12.41 -51.64 11.79
C ILE A 38 -12.56 -50.27 11.11
N LEU A 39 -11.99 -49.21 11.68
CA LEU A 39 -12.05 -47.86 11.11
C LEU A 39 -11.36 -47.77 9.75
N ASN A 40 -10.19 -48.41 9.59
CA ASN A 40 -9.47 -48.48 8.32
C ASN A 40 -10.26 -49.23 7.24
N ARG A 41 -10.96 -50.31 7.63
CA ARG A 41 -11.80 -51.08 6.72
C ARG A 41 -13.04 -50.28 6.30
N TYR A 42 -13.67 -49.57 7.23
CA TYR A 42 -14.75 -48.63 6.95
C TYR A 42 -14.31 -47.58 5.93
N GLU A 43 -13.20 -46.91 6.22
CA GLU A 43 -12.67 -45.85 5.38
C GLU A 43 -12.35 -46.37 3.98
N THR A 44 -11.83 -47.59 3.85
CA THR A 44 -11.58 -48.24 2.56
C THR A 44 -12.86 -48.51 1.77
N ILE A 45 -13.93 -48.95 2.44
CA ILE A 45 -15.23 -49.22 1.79
C ILE A 45 -15.86 -47.91 1.31
N VAL A 46 -15.89 -46.88 2.16
CA VAL A 46 -16.41 -45.56 1.80
C VAL A 46 -15.59 -44.96 0.66
N LYS A 47 -14.26 -45.04 0.74
CA LYS A 47 -13.34 -44.54 -0.29
C LYS A 47 -13.58 -45.17 -1.67
N ASN A 48 -14.03 -46.42 -1.71
CA ASN A 48 -14.27 -47.17 -2.95
C ASN A 48 -15.77 -47.32 -3.29
N SER A 49 -16.66 -46.63 -2.57
CA SER A 49 -18.10 -46.71 -2.79
C SER A 49 -18.55 -45.86 -3.98
N ASP A 50 -19.61 -46.33 -4.66
CA ASP A 50 -20.29 -45.54 -5.70
C ASP A 50 -20.91 -44.25 -5.13
N LEU A 51 -21.33 -44.25 -3.86
CA LEU A 51 -21.83 -43.06 -3.19
C LEU A 51 -20.78 -41.96 -3.16
N ARG A 52 -19.54 -42.27 -2.78
CA ARG A 52 -18.44 -41.28 -2.79
C ARG A 52 -18.21 -40.72 -4.19
N ARG A 53 -18.24 -41.58 -5.22
CA ARG A 53 -18.10 -41.15 -6.62
C ARG A 53 -19.20 -40.16 -7.00
N GLN A 54 -20.46 -40.48 -6.74
CA GLN A 54 -21.60 -39.58 -7.01
C GLN A 54 -21.51 -38.28 -6.21
N MET A 55 -21.10 -38.33 -4.93
CA MET A 55 -20.88 -37.13 -4.13
C MET A 55 -19.79 -36.23 -4.71
N GLN A 56 -18.70 -36.79 -5.23
CA GLN A 56 -17.67 -36.01 -5.92
C GLN A 56 -18.18 -35.40 -7.23
N GLU A 57 -18.98 -36.12 -8.02
CA GLU A 57 -19.61 -35.60 -9.25
C GLU A 57 -20.56 -34.43 -8.96
N ILE A 58 -21.36 -34.54 -7.90
CA ILE A 58 -22.24 -33.45 -7.42
C ILE A 58 -21.39 -32.26 -6.96
N LEU A 59 -20.33 -32.50 -6.18
CA LEU A 59 -19.43 -31.45 -5.72
C LEU A 59 -18.77 -30.73 -6.91
N SER A 60 -18.27 -31.46 -7.92
CA SER A 60 -17.68 -30.85 -9.12
C SER A 60 -18.69 -29.96 -9.85
N THR A 61 -19.94 -30.39 -9.96
CA THR A 61 -21.01 -29.59 -10.57
C THR A 61 -21.32 -28.34 -9.74
N TYR A 62 -21.41 -28.49 -8.42
CA TYR A 62 -21.59 -27.37 -7.49
C TYR A 62 -20.45 -26.35 -7.62
N LEU A 63 -19.19 -26.78 -7.67
CA LEU A 63 -18.04 -25.89 -7.77
C LEU A 63 -18.06 -25.05 -9.06
N LEU A 64 -18.59 -25.60 -10.16
CA LEU A 64 -18.79 -24.84 -11.40
C LEU A 64 -19.82 -23.73 -11.22
N PHE A 65 -20.95 -24.03 -10.57
CA PHE A 65 -21.97 -23.01 -10.29
C PHE A 65 -21.50 -21.97 -9.27
N GLU A 66 -20.79 -22.40 -8.24
CA GLU A 66 -20.24 -21.52 -7.21
C GLU A 66 -19.23 -20.54 -7.81
N ARG A 67 -18.35 -21.03 -8.70
CA ARG A 67 -17.43 -20.18 -9.46
C ARG A 67 -18.17 -19.15 -10.30
N TYR A 68 -19.10 -19.60 -11.15
CA TYR A 68 -19.85 -18.71 -12.03
C TYR A 68 -20.65 -17.65 -11.25
N PHE A 69 -21.34 -18.07 -10.19
CA PHE A 69 -22.08 -17.17 -9.32
C PHE A 69 -21.16 -16.10 -8.71
N MET A 70 -19.98 -16.51 -8.23
CA MET A 70 -19.03 -15.60 -7.59
C MET A 70 -18.44 -14.60 -8.59
N GLU A 71 -17.97 -15.05 -9.75
CA GLU A 71 -17.41 -14.20 -10.81
C GLU A 71 -18.44 -13.14 -11.28
N GLU A 72 -19.67 -13.57 -11.61
CA GLU A 72 -20.74 -12.65 -12.05
C GLU A 72 -21.18 -11.68 -10.95
N SER A 73 -21.21 -12.15 -9.70
CA SER A 73 -21.56 -11.29 -8.56
C SER A 73 -20.50 -10.21 -8.32
N VAL A 74 -19.22 -10.56 -8.46
CA VAL A 74 -18.11 -9.60 -8.35
C VAL A 74 -18.16 -8.59 -9.50
N LEU A 75 -18.33 -9.04 -10.74
CA LEU A 75 -18.46 -8.13 -11.89
C LEU A 75 -19.64 -7.17 -11.72
N LYS A 76 -20.76 -7.67 -11.19
CA LYS A 76 -21.92 -6.84 -10.87
C LYS A 76 -21.64 -5.85 -9.75
N ALA A 77 -20.92 -6.25 -8.70
CA ALA A 77 -20.51 -5.36 -7.62
C ALA A 77 -19.60 -4.23 -8.13
N ILE A 78 -18.62 -4.56 -8.99
CA ILE A 78 -17.75 -3.59 -9.67
C ILE A 78 -18.58 -2.61 -10.50
N ALA A 79 -19.55 -3.11 -11.29
CA ALA A 79 -20.40 -2.26 -12.12
C ALA A 79 -21.37 -1.37 -11.32
N LEU A 80 -21.71 -1.77 -10.09
CA LEU A 80 -22.59 -1.05 -9.18
C LEU A 80 -21.83 -0.24 -8.12
N ASP A 81 -20.51 -0.03 -8.32
CA ASP A 81 -19.67 0.74 -7.41
C ASP A 81 -20.27 2.13 -7.15
N LYS A 82 -20.41 2.47 -5.86
CA LYS A 82 -20.98 3.73 -5.40
C LYS A 82 -20.00 4.49 -4.54
N TYR A 83 -19.72 5.72 -4.97
CA TYR A 83 -18.98 6.70 -4.19
C TYR A 83 -19.93 7.71 -3.55
N GLU A 84 -19.85 7.85 -2.23
CA GLU A 84 -20.54 8.90 -1.49
C GLU A 84 -19.59 10.06 -1.21
N VAL A 85 -20.04 11.29 -1.49
CA VAL A 85 -19.22 12.49 -1.32
C VAL A 85 -18.83 12.66 0.15
N GLY A 86 -17.54 12.85 0.39
CA GLY A 86 -16.97 12.97 1.74
C GLY A 86 -16.38 11.67 2.26
N GLN A 87 -16.66 10.53 1.62
CA GLN A 87 -15.95 9.28 1.89
C GLN A 87 -14.60 9.25 1.15
N GLN A 88 -13.69 8.41 1.63
CA GLN A 88 -12.37 8.18 1.02
C GLN A 88 -12.39 6.95 0.09
N CYS A 89 -13.19 5.95 0.41
CA CYS A 89 -13.39 4.74 -0.38
C CYS A 89 -14.81 4.72 -0.98
N SER A 90 -15.02 3.86 -1.97
CA SER A 90 -16.35 3.54 -2.48
C SER A 90 -16.82 2.17 -1.96
N SER A 91 -18.06 1.79 -2.24
CA SER A 91 -18.65 0.54 -1.72
C SER A 91 -18.00 -0.73 -2.27
N ILE A 92 -17.25 -0.63 -3.38
CA ILE A 92 -16.69 -1.78 -4.11
C ILE A 92 -15.88 -2.74 -3.25
N VAL A 93 -15.11 -2.23 -2.28
CA VAL A 93 -14.26 -3.08 -1.43
C VAL A 93 -15.15 -3.93 -0.51
N ASP A 94 -16.11 -3.30 0.16
CA ASP A 94 -17.05 -4.01 1.04
C ASP A 94 -17.89 -5.03 0.27
N ASP A 95 -18.44 -4.63 -0.87
CA ASP A 95 -19.32 -5.46 -1.69
C ASP A 95 -18.59 -6.69 -2.23
N VAL A 96 -17.40 -6.51 -2.81
CA VAL A 96 -16.59 -7.60 -3.36
C VAL A 96 -16.15 -8.56 -2.25
N PHE A 97 -15.55 -8.06 -1.17
CA PHE A 97 -15.05 -8.94 -0.11
C PHE A 97 -16.18 -9.65 0.64
N PHE A 98 -17.37 -9.05 0.75
CA PHE A 98 -18.54 -9.73 1.27
C PHE A 98 -18.94 -10.94 0.42
N ILE A 99 -18.98 -10.78 -0.91
CA ILE A 99 -19.28 -11.86 -1.86
C ILE A 99 -18.25 -12.99 -1.75
N LEU A 100 -16.96 -12.65 -1.75
CA LEU A 100 -15.87 -13.62 -1.72
C LEU A 100 -15.88 -14.43 -0.41
N ARG A 101 -16.01 -13.75 0.74
CA ARG A 101 -16.11 -14.40 2.04
C ARG A 101 -17.32 -15.34 2.12
N LYS A 102 -18.47 -14.91 1.60
CA LYS A 102 -19.69 -15.73 1.56
C LYS A 102 -19.49 -16.99 0.71
N SER A 103 -18.76 -16.86 -0.40
CA SER A 103 -18.49 -17.96 -1.32
C SER A 103 -17.56 -19.01 -0.68
N ILE A 104 -16.48 -18.58 -0.03
CA ILE A 104 -15.60 -19.50 0.71
C ILE A 104 -16.36 -20.19 1.85
N ARG A 105 -17.20 -19.46 2.59
CA ARG A 105 -18.03 -20.05 3.65
C ARG A 105 -18.99 -21.11 3.13
N ARG A 106 -19.63 -20.90 1.98
CA ARG A 106 -20.45 -21.96 1.36
C ARG A 106 -19.60 -23.16 0.97
N ALA A 107 -18.40 -22.95 0.44
CA ALA A 107 -17.47 -24.03 0.14
C ALA A 107 -17.10 -24.86 1.38
N LEU A 108 -16.86 -24.21 2.52
CA LEU A 108 -16.61 -24.89 3.81
C LEU A 108 -17.79 -25.80 4.23
N THR A 109 -19.04 -25.39 3.96
CA THR A 109 -20.21 -26.22 4.30
C THR A 109 -20.29 -27.52 3.49
N THR A 110 -19.55 -27.63 2.38
CA THR A 110 -19.48 -28.89 1.61
C THR A 110 -18.68 -29.98 2.33
N GLN A 111 -17.97 -29.64 3.41
CA GLN A 111 -17.07 -30.54 4.15
C GLN A 111 -16.00 -31.18 3.25
N SER A 112 -15.70 -30.56 2.10
CA SER A 112 -14.66 -31.00 1.18
C SER A 112 -13.49 -30.02 1.20
N ILE A 113 -12.32 -30.52 1.61
CA ILE A 113 -11.06 -29.76 1.58
C ILE A 113 -10.74 -29.35 0.15
N ASN A 114 -10.84 -30.28 -0.81
CA ASN A 114 -10.60 -30.00 -2.23
C ASN A 114 -11.59 -28.96 -2.79
N GLY A 115 -12.86 -29.03 -2.39
CA GLY A 115 -13.87 -28.04 -2.78
C GLY A 115 -13.57 -26.65 -2.21
N THR A 116 -13.14 -26.59 -0.95
CA THR A 116 -12.72 -25.35 -0.29
C THR A 116 -11.50 -24.74 -0.98
N CYS A 117 -10.46 -25.54 -1.25
CA CYS A 117 -9.27 -25.12 -1.99
C CYS A 117 -9.64 -24.57 -3.37
N ALA A 118 -10.50 -25.27 -4.12
CA ALA A 118 -10.94 -24.83 -5.44
C ALA A 118 -11.62 -23.45 -5.40
N VAL A 119 -12.48 -23.21 -4.40
CA VAL A 119 -13.15 -21.90 -4.26
C VAL A 119 -12.18 -20.81 -3.83
N ILE A 120 -11.24 -21.08 -2.90
CA ILE A 120 -10.21 -20.10 -2.50
C ILE A 120 -9.36 -19.68 -3.70
N ASN A 121 -8.95 -20.64 -4.53
CA ASN A 121 -8.17 -20.35 -5.74
C ASN A 121 -8.99 -19.55 -6.77
N ASN A 122 -10.28 -19.85 -6.93
CA ASN A 122 -11.16 -19.04 -7.76
C ASN A 122 -11.30 -17.60 -7.22
N VAL A 123 -11.37 -17.42 -5.89
CA VAL A 123 -11.39 -16.10 -5.25
C VAL A 123 -10.10 -15.34 -5.55
N ALA A 124 -8.94 -15.99 -5.43
CA ALA A 124 -7.64 -15.39 -5.76
C ALA A 124 -7.60 -14.95 -7.24
N ALA A 125 -8.03 -15.82 -8.16
CA ALA A 125 -8.08 -15.52 -9.60
C ALA A 125 -9.03 -14.36 -9.94
N CYS A 126 -10.21 -14.30 -9.31
CA CYS A 126 -11.19 -13.24 -9.51
C CYS A 126 -10.66 -11.88 -9.01
N LEU A 127 -9.97 -11.87 -7.86
CA LEU A 127 -9.33 -10.67 -7.35
C LEU A 127 -8.18 -10.20 -8.25
N ASP A 128 -7.29 -11.11 -8.66
CA ASP A 128 -6.12 -10.79 -9.48
C ASP A 128 -6.49 -10.31 -10.89
N GLY A 129 -7.58 -10.84 -11.44
CA GLY A 129 -8.15 -10.45 -12.72
C GLY A 129 -9.01 -9.20 -12.65
N ASP A 130 -10.33 -9.40 -12.53
CA ASP A 130 -11.33 -8.35 -12.78
C ASP A 130 -11.27 -7.22 -11.74
N PHE A 131 -11.07 -7.55 -10.46
CA PHE A 131 -11.07 -6.55 -9.39
C PHE A 131 -9.84 -5.64 -9.46
N ILE A 132 -8.63 -6.19 -9.51
CA ILE A 132 -7.40 -5.37 -9.67
C ILE A 132 -7.46 -4.59 -10.99
N ALA A 133 -7.97 -5.18 -12.08
CA ALA A 133 -8.11 -4.46 -13.34
C ALA A 133 -9.04 -3.24 -13.22
N ALA A 134 -10.17 -3.37 -12.51
CA ALA A 134 -11.11 -2.29 -12.27
C ALA A 134 -10.47 -1.15 -11.45
N LEU A 135 -9.76 -1.48 -10.36
CA LEU A 135 -9.06 -0.49 -9.54
C LEU A 135 -7.93 0.21 -10.31
N LYS A 136 -7.20 -0.54 -11.13
CA LYS A 136 -6.03 -0.04 -11.87
C LYS A 136 -6.40 0.77 -13.10
N ALA A 137 -7.60 0.62 -13.66
CA ALA A 137 -8.01 1.30 -14.89
C ALA A 137 -7.97 2.85 -14.75
N PRO A 138 -8.59 3.48 -13.73
CA PRO A 138 -8.47 4.92 -13.51
C PRO A 138 -7.03 5.37 -13.21
N LEU A 139 -6.24 4.54 -12.53
CA LEU A 139 -4.85 4.85 -12.24
C LEU A 139 -4.00 4.91 -13.51
N LYS A 140 -4.26 4.01 -14.48
CA LYS A 140 -3.59 4.00 -15.79
C LYS A 140 -3.94 5.22 -16.64
N SER A 141 -5.15 5.75 -16.51
CA SER A 141 -5.54 7.00 -17.18
C SER A 141 -4.77 8.22 -16.67
N GLY A 142 -4.09 8.09 -15.52
CA GLY A 142 -3.28 9.14 -14.91
C GLY A 142 -4.13 10.12 -14.10
N TYR A 143 -3.47 10.83 -13.18
CA TYR A 143 -4.13 11.88 -12.41
C TYR A 143 -4.24 13.16 -13.25
N PRO A 144 -5.47 13.70 -13.48
CA PRO A 144 -5.65 14.87 -14.32
C PRO A 144 -4.95 16.12 -13.76
N SER A 145 -3.82 16.49 -14.37
CA SER A 145 -3.06 17.69 -14.04
C SER A 145 -3.55 18.91 -14.84
N GLY A 146 -4.82 19.26 -14.69
CA GLY A 146 -5.27 20.62 -15.00
C GLY A 146 -4.72 21.58 -13.95
N TYR A 147 -4.00 22.62 -14.37
CA TYR A 147 -3.54 23.70 -13.49
C TYR A 147 -4.78 24.32 -12.83
N ILE A 148 -5.01 24.05 -11.53
CA ILE A 148 -5.90 24.90 -10.75
C ILE A 148 -5.05 26.12 -10.42
N ASP A 149 -5.09 27.10 -11.32
CA ASP A 149 -4.69 28.44 -10.97
C ASP A 149 -5.57 28.89 -9.79
N LEU A 150 -4.98 29.51 -8.78
CA LEU A 150 -5.70 30.05 -7.62
C LEU A 150 -6.82 31.00 -8.11
N ALA A 151 -6.61 31.68 -9.25
CA ALA A 151 -7.61 32.48 -9.93
C ALA A 151 -8.78 31.66 -10.50
N GLN A 152 -8.54 30.45 -11.04
CA GLN A 152 -9.62 29.56 -11.51
C GLN A 152 -10.39 28.92 -10.36
N ALA A 153 -9.72 28.59 -9.24
CA ALA A 153 -10.41 28.14 -8.02
C ALA A 153 -11.34 29.23 -7.47
N TYR A 154 -10.86 30.49 -7.41
CA TYR A 154 -11.66 31.62 -6.95
C TYR A 154 -12.87 31.89 -7.86
N ASN A 155 -12.68 31.81 -9.18
CA ASN A 155 -13.78 31.95 -10.15
C ASN A 155 -14.77 30.78 -10.08
N ALA A 156 -14.31 29.53 -9.87
CA ALA A 156 -15.20 28.39 -9.69
C ALA A 156 -16.08 28.55 -8.43
N ILE A 157 -15.53 29.05 -7.33
CA ILE A 157 -16.28 29.36 -6.10
C ILE A 157 -17.31 30.48 -6.36
N GLN A 158 -16.92 31.54 -7.08
CA GLN A 158 -17.82 32.65 -7.42
C GLN A 158 -18.97 32.24 -8.34
N THR A 159 -18.70 31.31 -9.28
CA THR A 159 -19.72 30.75 -10.19
C THR A 159 -20.67 29.81 -9.46
N THR A 160 -20.15 29.03 -8.49
CA THR A 160 -20.96 28.13 -7.64
C THR A 160 -21.95 28.92 -6.77
N LEU A 161 -21.55 30.10 -6.27
CA LEU A 161 -22.39 31.00 -5.48
C LEU A 161 -23.52 31.66 -6.30
N GLN A 162 -23.36 31.84 -7.62
CA GLN A 162 -24.37 32.47 -8.47
C GLN A 162 -25.39 31.49 -9.07
N GLN A 163 -25.04 30.21 -9.27
CA GLN A 163 -25.88 29.27 -10.04
C GLN A 163 -26.45 28.09 -9.24
N GLY A 164 -26.11 27.92 -7.96
CA GLY A 164 -26.80 26.97 -7.06
C GLY A 164 -26.75 25.48 -7.45
N LYS A 165 -26.00 25.11 -8.50
CA LYS A 165 -25.74 23.72 -8.93
C LYS A 165 -24.24 23.48 -9.02
N LEU A 166 -23.72 22.56 -8.20
CA LEU A 166 -22.37 22.04 -8.35
C LEU A 166 -22.32 21.17 -9.62
N HIS A 167 -21.95 21.76 -10.75
CA HIS A 167 -21.39 20.99 -11.85
C HIS A 167 -19.88 20.86 -11.58
N SER A 168 -19.47 19.75 -10.95
CA SER A 168 -18.06 19.39 -10.91
C SER A 168 -17.57 19.17 -12.34
N SER A 169 -16.39 19.71 -12.67
CA SER A 169 -15.84 19.50 -14.01
C SER A 169 -15.55 18.01 -14.23
N ASP A 170 -15.58 17.54 -15.48
CA ASP A 170 -15.20 16.16 -15.80
C ASP A 170 -13.81 15.82 -15.25
N ALA A 171 -12.90 16.80 -15.23
CA ALA A 171 -11.57 16.68 -14.63
C ALA A 171 -11.61 16.47 -13.11
N ASP A 172 -12.48 17.17 -12.37
CA ASP A 172 -12.63 16.98 -10.92
C ASP A 172 -13.17 15.59 -10.62
N ARG A 173 -14.17 15.14 -11.40
CA ARG A 173 -14.73 13.80 -11.25
C ARG A 173 -13.68 12.71 -11.53
N SER A 174 -12.83 12.90 -12.53
CA SER A 174 -11.71 12.00 -12.82
C SER A 174 -10.63 12.02 -11.72
N ARG A 175 -10.32 13.19 -11.13
CA ARG A 175 -9.40 13.27 -9.98
C ARG A 175 -9.94 12.55 -8.76
N THR A 176 -11.22 12.78 -8.42
CA THR A 176 -11.88 12.08 -7.32
C THR A 176 -11.87 10.57 -7.56
N ASN A 177 -12.26 10.12 -8.76
CA ASN A 177 -12.25 8.69 -9.08
C ASN A 177 -10.84 8.07 -8.97
N PHE A 178 -9.80 8.77 -9.45
CA PHE A 178 -8.42 8.33 -9.30
C PHE A 178 -8.06 8.11 -7.82
N LEU A 179 -8.35 9.08 -6.95
CA LEU A 179 -8.00 9.02 -5.52
C LEU A 179 -8.81 7.96 -4.78
N VAL A 180 -10.10 7.82 -5.12
CA VAL A 180 -10.98 6.79 -4.55
C VAL A 180 -10.48 5.40 -4.90
N GLN A 181 -10.13 5.13 -6.17
CA GLN A 181 -9.62 3.80 -6.54
C GLN A 181 -8.24 3.50 -5.94
N LEU A 182 -7.41 4.53 -5.72
CA LEU A 182 -6.15 4.39 -4.98
C LEU A 182 -6.39 3.99 -3.52
N ASN A 183 -7.38 4.62 -2.85
CA ASN A 183 -7.78 4.25 -1.50
C ASN A 183 -8.40 2.86 -1.44
N ASN A 184 -9.25 2.51 -2.41
CA ASN A 184 -9.85 1.18 -2.50
C ASN A 184 -8.77 0.09 -2.65
N ALA A 185 -7.73 0.33 -3.46
CA ALA A 185 -6.62 -0.59 -3.62
C ALA A 185 -5.82 -0.79 -2.31
N ASP A 186 -5.55 0.29 -1.58
CA ASP A 186 -4.87 0.25 -0.28
C ASP A 186 -5.73 -0.47 0.78
N MET A 187 -7.00 -0.09 0.92
CA MET A 187 -7.96 -0.72 1.83
C MET A 187 -8.13 -2.21 1.53
N SER A 188 -8.12 -2.60 0.25
CA SER A 188 -8.20 -4.00 -0.16
C SER A 188 -7.01 -4.82 0.37
N THR A 189 -5.84 -4.22 0.60
CA THR A 189 -4.71 -4.94 1.21
C THR A 189 -5.03 -5.39 2.64
N GLU A 190 -5.72 -4.57 3.42
CA GLU A 190 -6.16 -4.87 4.79
C GLU A 190 -7.30 -5.89 4.80
N TYR A 191 -8.21 -5.79 3.82
CA TYR A 191 -9.32 -6.72 3.67
C TYR A 191 -8.84 -8.13 3.27
N ILE A 192 -7.82 -8.25 2.41
CA ILE A 192 -7.21 -9.57 2.13
C ILE A 192 -6.58 -10.14 3.39
N GLU A 193 -5.84 -9.35 4.16
CA GLU A 193 -5.21 -9.85 5.40
C GLU A 193 -6.26 -10.34 6.40
N THR A 194 -7.33 -9.58 6.59
CA THR A 194 -8.46 -9.94 7.45
C THR A 194 -9.18 -11.19 6.92
N LEU A 195 -9.40 -11.28 5.60
CA LEU A 195 -10.01 -12.45 4.97
C LEU A 195 -9.15 -13.70 5.22
N CYS A 196 -7.86 -13.65 4.93
CA CYS A 196 -6.94 -14.76 5.15
C CYS A 196 -6.96 -15.24 6.61
N GLN A 197 -6.83 -14.33 7.58
CA GLN A 197 -6.88 -14.68 9.01
C GLN A 197 -8.22 -15.31 9.42
N THR A 198 -9.33 -14.75 8.93
CA THR A 198 -10.67 -15.28 9.20
C THR A 198 -10.82 -16.68 8.59
N MET A 199 -10.36 -16.89 7.36
CA MET A 199 -10.45 -18.18 6.69
C MET A 199 -9.55 -19.22 7.34
N GLU A 200 -8.33 -18.87 7.78
CA GLU A 200 -7.44 -19.75 8.54
C GLU A 200 -8.14 -20.31 9.80
N GLN A 201 -8.87 -19.45 10.53
CA GLN A 201 -9.63 -19.84 11.71
C GLN A 201 -10.84 -20.71 11.37
N GLU A 202 -11.63 -20.33 10.37
CA GLU A 202 -12.82 -21.09 9.95
C GLU A 202 -12.46 -22.47 9.38
N ILE A 203 -11.37 -22.57 8.62
CA ILE A 203 -10.82 -23.84 8.10
C ILE A 203 -10.38 -24.72 9.28
N ALA A 204 -9.65 -24.18 10.26
CA ALA A 204 -9.20 -24.95 11.41
C ALA A 204 -10.38 -25.49 12.25
N GLY A 205 -11.44 -24.69 12.40
CA GLY A 205 -12.67 -25.12 13.08
C GLY A 205 -13.49 -26.15 12.30
N THR A 206 -13.50 -26.06 10.97
CA THR A 206 -14.26 -26.97 10.10
C THR A 206 -13.54 -28.31 9.93
N PHE A 207 -12.21 -28.31 9.86
CA PHE A 207 -11.38 -29.49 9.62
C PHE A 207 -10.38 -29.72 10.77
N PRO A 208 -10.85 -30.10 11.99
CA PRO A 208 -9.98 -30.23 13.16
C PRO A 208 -8.96 -31.38 13.04
N CYS A 209 -9.26 -32.39 12.22
CA CYS A 209 -8.43 -33.59 12.03
C CYS A 209 -7.80 -33.64 10.62
N THR A 210 -7.29 -32.50 10.14
CA THR A 210 -6.65 -32.42 8.81
C THR A 210 -5.29 -33.13 8.79
N SER A 211 -5.02 -33.95 7.78
CA SER A 211 -3.69 -34.55 7.58
C SER A 211 -2.63 -33.50 7.22
N SER A 212 -1.33 -33.84 7.36
CA SER A 212 -0.24 -32.92 7.00
C SER A 212 -0.30 -32.47 5.54
N VAL A 213 -0.68 -33.37 4.63
CA VAL A 213 -0.79 -33.10 3.18
C VAL A 213 -1.97 -32.18 2.89
N GLU A 214 -3.14 -32.46 3.46
CA GLU A 214 -4.32 -31.60 3.29
C GLU A 214 -4.10 -30.21 3.88
N ARG A 215 -3.36 -30.11 4.99
CA ARG A 215 -3.02 -28.83 5.58
C ARG A 215 -2.10 -28.02 4.66
N GLN A 216 -1.10 -28.66 4.05
CA GLN A 216 -0.24 -28.02 3.06
C GLN A 216 -1.01 -27.52 1.82
N LEU A 217 -2.02 -28.27 1.35
CA LEU A 217 -2.88 -27.83 0.26
C LEU A 217 -3.64 -26.54 0.61
N LEU A 218 -4.26 -26.50 1.80
CA LEU A 218 -4.98 -25.32 2.27
C LEU A 218 -4.05 -24.12 2.46
N ASP A 219 -2.88 -24.33 3.05
CA ASP A 219 -1.87 -23.28 3.25
C ASP A 219 -1.34 -22.74 1.91
N SER A 220 -1.24 -23.59 0.88
CA SER A 220 -0.88 -23.17 -0.48
C SER A 220 -1.96 -22.24 -1.08
N CYS A 221 -3.24 -22.61 -0.99
CA CYS A 221 -4.34 -21.78 -1.49
C CYS A 221 -4.42 -20.41 -0.78
N LEU A 222 -4.22 -20.39 0.54
CA LEU A 222 -4.16 -19.14 1.31
C LEU A 222 -2.93 -18.29 0.95
N THR A 223 -1.85 -18.92 0.50
CA THR A 223 -0.67 -18.22 0.00
C THR A 223 -0.95 -17.51 -1.32
N GLU A 224 -1.78 -18.08 -2.21
CA GLU A 224 -2.21 -17.41 -3.45
C GLU A 224 -2.93 -16.08 -3.15
N LEU A 225 -3.79 -16.03 -2.13
CA LEU A 225 -4.41 -14.77 -1.68
C LEU A 225 -3.36 -13.75 -1.19
N LYS A 226 -2.28 -14.20 -0.55
CA LYS A 226 -1.18 -13.30 -0.15
C LYS A 226 -0.45 -12.72 -1.37
N THR A 227 -0.34 -13.47 -2.47
CA THR A 227 0.20 -12.96 -3.74
C THR A 227 -0.69 -11.88 -4.34
N VAL A 228 -2.01 -12.03 -4.28
CA VAL A 228 -2.97 -10.99 -4.71
C VAL A 228 -2.78 -9.70 -3.90
N ARG A 229 -2.56 -9.80 -2.58
CA ARG A 229 -2.23 -8.64 -1.74
C ARG A 229 -0.98 -7.91 -2.24
N ASP A 230 0.04 -8.65 -2.65
CA ASP A 230 1.27 -8.04 -3.17
C ASP A 230 1.03 -7.37 -4.54
N ALA A 231 0.14 -7.91 -5.38
CA ALA A 231 -0.33 -7.27 -6.61
C ALA A 231 -1.14 -5.98 -6.35
N LEU A 232 -1.96 -5.95 -5.30
CA LEU A 232 -2.65 -4.74 -4.84
C LEU A 232 -1.66 -3.69 -4.33
N LYS A 233 -0.65 -4.07 -3.53
CA LYS A 233 0.42 -3.16 -3.10
C LYS A 233 1.15 -2.55 -4.31
N ALA A 234 1.48 -3.36 -5.31
CA ALA A 234 2.08 -2.86 -6.55
C ALA A 234 1.15 -1.90 -7.32
N THR A 235 -0.17 -2.08 -7.21
CA THR A 235 -1.17 -1.17 -7.79
C THR A 235 -1.24 0.16 -7.04
N VAL A 236 -1.16 0.14 -5.70
CA VAL A 236 -1.04 1.34 -4.86
C VAL A 236 0.24 2.10 -5.20
N ASP A 237 1.38 1.41 -5.24
CA ASP A 237 2.68 2.00 -5.60
C ASP A 237 2.62 2.64 -6.99
N PHE A 238 2.00 1.98 -7.96
CA PHE A 238 1.79 2.54 -9.29
C PHE A 238 0.97 3.83 -9.26
N GLY A 239 -0.16 3.86 -8.55
CA GLY A 239 -0.99 5.06 -8.40
C GLY A 239 -0.23 6.21 -7.69
N MET A 240 0.56 5.89 -6.67
CA MET A 240 1.41 6.86 -5.98
C MET A 240 2.49 7.44 -6.90
N GLN A 241 3.11 6.64 -7.77
CA GLN A 241 4.06 7.14 -8.76
C GLN A 241 3.38 8.04 -9.81
N GLN A 242 2.13 7.78 -10.17
CA GLN A 242 1.35 8.67 -11.04
C GLN A 242 1.08 10.02 -10.36
N LEU A 243 0.71 10.04 -9.07
CA LEU A 243 0.57 11.31 -8.32
C LEU A 243 1.90 12.07 -8.25
N ARG A 244 2.99 11.36 -8.00
CA ARG A 244 4.33 11.97 -8.00
C ARG A 244 4.65 12.66 -9.32
N SER A 245 4.43 11.99 -10.44
CA SER A 245 4.82 12.48 -11.77
C SER A 245 3.93 13.62 -12.27
N SER A 246 2.63 13.57 -11.99
CA SER A 246 1.64 14.48 -12.55
C SER A 246 1.21 15.60 -11.60
N ALA A 247 1.20 15.36 -10.29
CA ALA A 247 0.73 16.33 -9.29
C ALA A 247 1.85 17.00 -8.50
N ILE A 248 2.86 16.23 -8.06
CA ILE A 248 3.94 16.74 -7.20
C ILE A 248 5.05 17.39 -8.03
N LYS A 249 5.74 16.63 -8.88
CA LYS A 249 6.93 17.09 -9.61
C LYS A 249 6.73 18.40 -10.38
N PRO A 250 5.65 18.58 -11.16
CA PRO A 250 5.46 19.79 -11.96
C PRO A 250 5.27 21.05 -11.10
N ARG A 251 4.73 20.89 -9.88
CA ARG A 251 4.52 21.98 -8.93
C ARG A 251 5.78 22.33 -8.16
N LEU A 252 6.56 21.33 -7.73
CA LEU A 252 7.81 21.56 -7.00
C LEU A 252 8.85 22.33 -7.82
N ASN A 253 8.98 22.02 -9.12
CA ASN A 253 9.99 22.63 -9.98
C ASN A 253 10.01 24.17 -9.93
N PRO A 254 8.91 24.90 -10.22
CA PRO A 254 8.92 26.37 -10.17
C PRO A 254 9.15 26.91 -8.76
N TRP A 255 8.63 26.25 -7.72
CA TRP A 255 8.80 26.70 -6.34
C TRP A 255 10.26 26.60 -5.89
N ILE A 256 10.92 25.48 -6.20
CA ILE A 256 12.33 25.27 -5.88
C ILE A 256 13.22 26.13 -6.78
N ASN A 257 12.86 26.40 -8.03
CA ASN A 257 13.62 27.34 -8.86
C ASN A 257 13.65 28.76 -8.28
N LYS A 258 12.64 29.16 -7.47
CA LYS A 258 12.68 30.44 -6.75
C LYS A 258 13.87 30.51 -5.77
N PHE A 259 14.33 29.38 -5.22
CA PHE A 259 15.54 29.32 -4.39
C PHE A 259 16.74 29.93 -5.09
N LEU A 260 16.93 29.64 -6.38
CA LEU A 260 18.05 30.14 -7.20
C LEU A 260 18.01 31.66 -7.43
N SER A 261 16.88 32.32 -7.14
CA SER A 261 16.75 33.78 -7.27
C SER A 261 17.15 34.55 -6.00
N TYR A 262 17.30 33.86 -4.87
CA TYR A 262 17.76 34.47 -3.62
C TYR A 262 19.29 34.49 -3.55
N SER A 263 19.87 35.58 -3.04
CA SER A 263 21.30 35.60 -2.71
C SER A 263 21.55 34.78 -1.45
N HIS A 264 22.59 33.95 -1.48
CA HIS A 264 23.12 33.27 -0.27
C HIS A 264 24.50 33.79 0.12
N ASN A 265 24.92 34.93 -0.45
CA ASN A 265 26.07 35.69 0.00
C ASN A 265 25.51 36.97 0.60
N LEU A 266 25.35 36.96 1.92
CA LEU A 266 24.63 38.00 2.65
C LEU A 266 25.58 38.80 3.53
N THR A 267 25.39 40.11 3.56
CA THR A 267 25.84 41.00 4.64
C THR A 267 24.84 41.01 5.80
N GLU A 268 25.19 41.59 6.94
CA GLU A 268 24.26 41.74 8.07
C GLU A 268 23.03 42.59 7.69
N GLU A 269 23.22 43.62 6.87
CA GLU A 269 22.14 44.47 6.36
C GLU A 269 21.19 43.70 5.42
N GLU A 270 21.75 42.93 4.47
CA GLU A 270 20.96 42.10 3.56
C GLU A 270 20.23 40.96 4.29
N LEU A 271 20.85 40.40 5.35
CA LEU A 271 20.19 39.42 6.21
C LEU A 271 18.99 40.03 6.94
N ALA A 272 19.14 41.23 7.51
CA ALA A 272 18.04 41.92 8.19
C ALA A 272 16.89 42.25 7.21
N ILE A 273 17.19 42.62 5.97
CA ILE A 273 16.18 42.82 4.91
C ILE A 273 15.50 41.48 4.57
N TYR A 274 16.28 40.41 4.39
CA TYR A 274 15.75 39.08 4.08
C TYR A 274 14.78 38.58 5.16
N GLU A 275 15.12 38.76 6.44
CA GLU A 275 14.28 38.35 7.57
C GLU A 275 13.03 39.23 7.75
N ALA A 276 13.05 40.48 7.26
CA ALA A 276 11.90 41.38 7.30
C ALA A 276 10.89 41.15 6.17
N GLU A 277 11.32 40.51 5.07
CA GLU A 277 10.48 40.18 3.91
C GLU A 277 9.99 38.72 3.92
N GLU A 278 9.26 38.30 2.87
CA GLU A 278 8.87 36.89 2.69
C GLU A 278 10.11 36.04 2.35
N THR A 279 10.53 35.20 3.29
CA THR A 279 11.65 34.29 3.09
C THR A 279 11.31 33.16 2.12
N PHE A 280 12.33 32.55 1.50
CA PHE A 280 12.14 31.40 0.63
C PHE A 280 11.40 30.27 1.34
N VAL A 281 11.77 29.95 2.59
CA VAL A 281 11.14 28.85 3.33
C VAL A 281 9.69 29.14 3.68
N GLN A 282 9.32 30.37 4.02
CA GLN A 282 7.93 30.76 4.25
C GLN A 282 7.10 30.60 2.97
N PHE A 283 7.58 31.17 1.86
CA PHE A 283 6.98 30.99 0.54
C PHE A 283 6.78 29.51 0.23
N PHE A 284 7.82 28.69 0.40
CA PHE A 284 7.81 27.30 0.01
C PHE A 284 6.85 26.47 0.88
N ILE A 285 6.87 26.65 2.21
CA ILE A 285 5.96 25.97 3.14
C ILE A 285 4.50 26.27 2.83
N VAL A 286 4.15 27.53 2.54
CA VAL A 286 2.76 27.91 2.17
C VAL A 286 2.28 27.14 0.93
N HIS A 287 3.14 26.97 -0.08
CA HIS A 287 2.80 26.25 -1.30
C HIS A 287 2.73 24.73 -1.08
N LEU A 288 3.62 24.17 -0.27
CA LEU A 288 3.56 22.76 0.13
C LEU A 288 2.27 22.46 0.91
N ASP A 289 1.90 23.35 1.83
CA ASP A 289 0.70 23.21 2.66
C ASP A 289 -0.58 23.28 1.83
N GLY A 290 -0.69 24.24 0.92
CA GLY A 290 -1.80 24.31 -0.03
C GLY A 290 -1.92 23.04 -0.88
N LEU A 291 -0.79 22.48 -1.33
CA LEU A 291 -0.78 21.23 -2.10
C LEU A 291 -1.23 20.04 -1.27
N LEU A 292 -0.64 19.82 -0.09
CA LEU A 292 -0.98 18.67 0.76
C LEU A 292 -2.42 18.74 1.26
N ASN A 293 -2.91 19.92 1.66
CA ASN A 293 -4.29 20.08 2.10
C ASN A 293 -5.31 19.77 1.00
N SER A 294 -4.95 19.91 -0.29
CA SER A 294 -5.83 19.51 -1.39
C SER A 294 -6.07 18.00 -1.49
N PHE A 295 -5.20 17.17 -0.89
CA PHE A 295 -5.34 15.71 -0.85
C PHE A 295 -5.80 15.17 0.51
N LYS A 296 -5.68 15.96 1.58
CA LYS A 296 -5.84 15.51 2.97
C LYS A 296 -7.20 14.89 3.29
N THR A 297 -8.27 15.42 2.72
CA THR A 297 -9.62 14.87 2.94
C THR A 297 -9.98 13.75 1.96
N ALA A 298 -9.28 13.67 0.82
CA ALA A 298 -9.60 12.75 -0.27
C ALA A 298 -8.83 11.42 -0.18
N LEU A 299 -7.63 11.41 0.41
CA LEU A 299 -6.84 10.20 0.61
C LEU A 299 -7.09 9.59 1.99
N SER A 300 -6.99 8.26 2.09
CA SER A 300 -6.88 7.57 3.38
C SER A 300 -5.68 8.10 4.18
N PRO A 301 -5.68 8.03 5.52
CA PRO A 301 -4.54 8.49 6.32
C PRO A 301 -3.21 7.86 5.89
N ARG A 302 -3.21 6.55 5.60
CA ARG A 302 -2.04 5.80 5.13
C ARG A 302 -1.55 6.27 3.76
N ASN A 303 -2.46 6.46 2.81
CA ASN A 303 -2.11 6.98 1.49
C ASN A 303 -1.63 8.44 1.54
N TYR A 304 -2.22 9.25 2.42
CA TYR A 304 -1.79 10.62 2.63
C TYR A 304 -0.37 10.68 3.21
N ASP A 305 -0.07 9.88 4.23
CA ASP A 305 1.29 9.79 4.80
C ASP A 305 2.32 9.31 3.77
N ALA A 306 1.95 8.34 2.93
CA ALA A 306 2.79 7.90 1.81
C ALA A 306 3.03 9.04 0.78
N LEU A 307 2.00 9.83 0.47
CA LEU A 307 2.13 11.00 -0.40
C LEU A 307 3.07 12.06 0.19
N VAL A 308 2.98 12.35 1.49
CA VAL A 308 3.88 13.28 2.19
C VAL A 308 5.32 12.78 2.12
N SER A 309 5.55 11.48 2.34
CA SER A 309 6.88 10.85 2.21
C SER A 309 7.46 10.96 0.79
N ILE A 310 6.62 10.79 -0.23
CA ILE A 310 7.01 10.97 -1.64
C ILE A 310 7.35 12.44 -1.93
N LEU A 311 6.53 13.37 -1.45
CA LEU A 311 6.77 14.80 -1.58
C LEU A 311 8.09 15.21 -0.91
N ALA A 312 8.32 14.73 0.32
CA ALA A 312 9.55 14.96 1.08
C ALA A 312 10.78 14.49 0.31
N THR A 313 10.73 13.26 -0.20
CA THR A 313 11.81 12.69 -1.01
C THR A 313 12.06 13.50 -2.28
N GLU A 314 11.00 13.92 -2.98
CA GLU A 314 11.14 14.64 -4.24
C GLU A 314 11.71 16.05 -4.04
N PHE A 315 11.21 16.80 -3.06
CA PHE A 315 11.72 18.15 -2.87
C PHE A 315 13.14 18.16 -2.32
N THR A 316 13.53 17.23 -1.44
CA THR A 316 14.91 17.22 -0.92
C THR A 316 15.92 16.93 -2.02
N ILE A 317 15.58 16.04 -2.95
CA ILE A 317 16.38 15.78 -4.16
C ILE A 317 16.49 17.03 -5.05
N GLN A 318 15.38 17.73 -5.27
CA GLN A 318 15.37 18.93 -6.12
C GLN A 318 16.08 20.13 -5.45
N LEU A 319 15.89 20.31 -4.14
CA LEU A 319 16.54 21.36 -3.35
C LEU A 319 18.05 21.12 -3.25
N GLU A 320 18.50 19.89 -3.04
CA GLU A 320 19.94 19.55 -3.11
C GLU A 320 20.55 19.97 -4.46
N ARG A 321 19.84 19.72 -5.57
CA ARG A 321 20.30 20.15 -6.90
C ARG A 321 20.31 21.67 -7.06
N ALA A 322 19.40 22.39 -6.41
CA ALA A 322 19.38 23.84 -6.42
C ALA A 322 20.55 24.41 -5.61
N ILE A 323 20.78 23.91 -4.39
CA ILE A 323 21.91 24.30 -3.52
C ILE A 323 23.24 24.15 -4.24
N LYS A 324 23.46 23.03 -4.97
CA LYS A 324 24.69 22.78 -5.72
C LYS A 324 24.96 23.78 -6.87
N LYS A 325 24.01 24.64 -7.21
CA LYS A 325 24.15 25.71 -8.22
C LYS A 325 24.38 27.09 -7.60
N CYS A 326 24.28 27.20 -6.27
CA CYS A 326 24.46 28.43 -5.53
C CYS A 326 25.88 28.54 -4.97
N SER A 327 26.23 29.74 -4.52
CA SER A 327 27.42 30.00 -3.70
C SER A 327 26.99 30.62 -2.38
N PHE A 328 27.73 30.31 -1.30
CA PHE A 328 27.37 30.68 0.06
C PHE A 328 28.52 31.39 0.74
N ASN A 329 28.19 32.32 1.65
CA ASN A 329 29.09 32.72 2.73
C ASN A 329 28.57 32.17 4.06
N ARG A 330 29.22 32.54 5.17
CA ARG A 330 28.85 32.07 6.51
C ARG A 330 27.39 32.36 6.89
N LEU A 331 26.89 33.55 6.57
CA LEU A 331 25.51 33.96 6.86
C LEU A 331 24.51 33.22 5.97
N GLY A 332 24.80 33.04 4.68
CA GLY A 332 23.95 32.22 3.81
C GLY A 332 23.88 30.75 4.24
N GLY A 333 24.99 30.19 4.74
CA GLY A 333 25.00 28.86 5.36
C GLY A 333 24.12 28.76 6.61
N LEU A 334 24.12 29.82 7.44
CA LEU A 334 23.24 29.91 8.62
C LEU A 334 21.76 29.95 8.23
N VAL A 335 21.41 30.77 7.25
CA VAL A 335 20.03 30.87 6.72
C VAL A 335 19.58 29.52 6.19
N LEU A 336 20.39 28.87 5.35
CA LEU A 336 20.05 27.55 4.81
C LEU A 336 19.81 26.50 5.92
N ASP A 337 20.62 26.49 6.97
CA ASP A 337 20.42 25.60 8.11
C ASP A 337 19.08 25.87 8.83
N GLN A 338 18.72 27.13 9.03
CA GLN A 338 17.42 27.51 9.58
C GLN A 338 16.26 27.07 8.68
N GLU A 339 16.37 27.28 7.37
CA GLU A 339 15.35 26.89 6.38
C GLU A 339 15.15 25.37 6.34
N VAL A 340 16.23 24.59 6.30
CA VAL A 340 16.17 23.13 6.31
C VAL A 340 15.54 22.60 7.60
N ARG A 341 15.86 23.21 8.75
CA ARG A 341 15.21 22.87 10.03
C ARG A 341 13.72 23.18 10.01
N ALA A 342 13.33 24.36 9.53
CA ALA A 342 11.92 24.76 9.42
C ALA A 342 11.13 23.82 8.49
N LEU A 343 11.70 23.41 7.35
CA LEU A 343 11.10 22.41 6.47
C LEU A 343 10.94 21.05 7.15
N GLY A 344 11.94 20.62 7.93
CA GLY A 344 11.85 19.39 8.72
C GLY A 344 10.75 19.45 9.77
N THR A 345 10.61 20.58 10.47
CA THR A 345 9.53 20.79 11.45
C THR A 345 8.16 20.76 10.79
N TYR A 346 8.01 21.46 9.65
CA TYR A 346 6.76 21.46 8.88
C TYR A 346 6.36 20.04 8.47
N LEU A 347 7.25 19.29 7.83
CA LEU A 347 6.96 17.91 7.40
C LEU A 347 6.61 17.01 8.59
N THR A 348 7.32 17.13 9.71
CA THR A 348 7.02 16.36 10.93
C THR A 348 5.61 16.64 11.44
N GLY A 349 5.11 17.87 11.29
CA GLY A 349 3.72 18.21 11.62
C GLY A 349 2.69 17.80 10.57
N ALA A 350 3.12 17.54 9.33
CA ALA A 350 2.24 17.27 8.20
C ALA A 350 1.85 15.78 8.05
N THR A 351 2.60 14.85 8.64
CA THR A 351 2.39 13.39 8.52
C THR A 351 2.53 12.68 9.87
N SER A 352 1.90 11.51 10.01
CA SER A 352 2.11 10.63 11.15
C SER A 352 3.42 9.80 11.05
N TRP A 353 3.97 9.66 9.85
CA TRP A 353 5.18 8.88 9.59
C TRP A 353 6.44 9.71 9.83
N SER A 354 7.52 9.05 10.25
CA SER A 354 8.82 9.71 10.34
C SER A 354 9.34 10.07 8.95
N VAL A 355 9.64 11.36 8.75
CA VAL A 355 10.31 11.89 7.54
C VAL A 355 11.80 12.19 7.76
N ARG A 356 12.33 11.85 8.95
CA ARG A 356 13.68 12.21 9.38
C ARG A 356 14.73 11.73 8.39
N ASP A 357 14.62 10.48 7.94
CA ASP A 357 15.56 9.87 7.00
C ASP A 357 15.59 10.61 5.65
N LYS A 358 14.45 11.12 5.18
CA LYS A 358 14.34 11.91 3.95
C LYS A 358 15.04 13.27 4.08
N MET A 359 15.07 13.84 5.28
CA MET A 359 15.71 15.11 5.59
C MET A 359 17.18 14.98 5.99
N THR A 360 17.67 13.78 6.33
CA THR A 360 19.04 13.56 6.83
C THR A 360 20.09 14.14 5.89
N ARG A 361 19.99 13.83 4.60
CA ARG A 361 21.03 14.22 3.63
C ARG A 361 21.06 15.74 3.40
N ILE A 362 19.90 16.38 3.27
CA ILE A 362 19.84 17.85 3.13
C ILE A 362 20.27 18.57 4.41
N SER A 363 20.00 17.98 5.58
CA SER A 363 20.48 18.48 6.87
C SER A 363 22.00 18.41 6.98
N GLN A 364 22.62 17.30 6.54
CA GLN A 364 24.09 17.17 6.47
C GLN A 364 24.71 18.21 5.54
N ILE A 365 24.09 18.48 4.38
CA ILE A 365 24.53 19.54 3.45
C ILE A 365 24.50 20.90 4.16
N ALA A 366 23.41 21.22 4.85
CA ALA A 366 23.28 22.47 5.59
C ALA A 366 24.33 22.57 6.72
N THR A 367 24.58 21.50 7.47
CA THR A 367 25.65 21.46 8.49
C THR A 367 27.02 21.78 7.90
N VAL A 368 27.37 21.18 6.76
CA VAL A 368 28.66 21.43 6.08
C VAL A 368 28.77 22.89 5.63
N LEU A 369 27.70 23.47 5.09
CA LEU A 369 27.67 24.87 4.65
C LEU A 369 27.64 25.87 5.81
N ASN A 370 27.28 25.44 7.02
CA ASN A 370 27.16 26.25 8.23
C ASN A 370 28.43 26.24 9.11
N LEU A 371 29.50 25.54 8.72
CA LEU A 371 30.77 25.52 9.45
C LEU A 371 31.42 26.91 9.51
N ASP A 372 32.05 27.26 10.62
CA ASP A 372 32.84 28.48 10.73
C ASP A 372 34.19 28.31 10.02
N LYS A 373 34.80 27.12 10.13
CA LYS A 373 36.09 26.78 9.50
C LYS A 373 36.08 25.38 8.91
N VAL A 374 36.83 25.19 7.82
CA VAL A 374 37.01 23.87 7.16
C VAL A 374 37.50 22.79 8.13
N SER A 375 38.33 23.14 9.11
CA SER A 375 38.89 22.22 10.10
C SER A 375 37.86 21.60 11.06
N GLU A 376 36.75 22.29 11.31
CA GLU A 376 35.67 21.83 12.21
C GLU A 376 34.96 20.60 11.67
N LEU A 377 35.05 20.35 10.35
CA LEU A 377 34.47 19.14 9.76
C LEU A 377 34.99 17.86 10.44
N SER A 378 36.23 17.86 10.94
CA SER A 378 36.81 16.68 11.62
C SER A 378 36.07 16.30 12.91
N GLU A 379 35.40 17.26 13.56
CA GLU A 379 34.58 17.02 14.76
C GLU A 379 33.31 16.24 14.42
N PHE A 380 32.79 16.42 13.20
CA PHE A 380 31.60 15.74 12.73
C PHE A 380 31.93 14.50 11.87
N TRP A 381 33.08 14.49 11.21
CA TRP A 381 33.54 13.47 10.28
C TRP A 381 34.59 12.59 10.95
N SER A 382 34.15 11.58 11.69
CA SER A 382 35.02 10.61 12.35
C SER A 382 34.68 9.17 11.92
N PRO A 383 35.60 8.43 11.29
CA PRO A 383 35.40 7.01 10.95
C PRO A 383 35.31 6.09 12.18
N ASP A 384 35.96 6.48 13.29
CA ASP A 384 36.18 5.62 14.46
C ASP A 384 35.39 6.02 15.72
N ASN A 385 34.66 7.15 15.72
CA ASN A 385 33.97 7.64 16.92
C ASN A 385 32.44 7.48 16.83
N ASN A 386 31.95 6.63 17.75
CA ASN A 386 30.64 6.60 18.38
C ASN A 386 29.43 6.11 17.57
N LYS A 387 28.88 4.98 18.04
CA LYS A 387 27.53 4.46 17.75
C LYS A 387 26.39 5.46 18.02
N GLU A 388 26.70 6.66 18.52
CA GLU A 388 25.76 7.71 18.88
C GLU A 388 25.69 8.86 17.85
N MET A 389 26.61 8.94 16.89
CA MET A 389 26.57 9.98 15.85
C MET A 389 25.82 9.51 14.59
N PRO A 390 25.04 10.40 13.94
CA PRO A 390 24.32 10.05 12.72
C PRO A 390 25.28 9.61 11.62
N SER A 391 25.01 8.48 10.98
CA SER A 391 25.81 8.02 9.84
C SER A 391 25.79 9.05 8.71
N TRP A 392 26.97 9.42 8.21
CA TRP A 392 27.10 10.30 7.05
C TRP A 392 26.58 9.60 5.78
N HIS A 393 25.67 10.27 5.08
CA HIS A 393 25.12 9.80 3.80
C HIS A 393 25.77 10.50 2.61
N LEU A 394 26.72 11.40 2.86
CA LEU A 394 27.54 12.09 1.87
C LEU A 394 28.86 11.35 1.71
N THR A 395 29.32 11.17 0.47
CA THR A 395 30.68 10.65 0.22
C THR A 395 31.74 11.73 0.45
N PRO A 396 33.02 11.37 0.69
CA PRO A 396 34.11 12.34 0.81
C PRO A 396 34.18 13.35 -0.35
N ASN A 397 33.90 12.90 -1.57
CA ASN A 397 33.91 13.76 -2.77
C ASN A 397 32.73 14.74 -2.77
N GLU A 398 31.55 14.29 -2.33
CA GLU A 398 30.39 15.17 -2.19
C GLU A 398 30.63 16.23 -1.12
N VAL A 399 31.20 15.86 0.04
CA VAL A 399 31.53 16.83 1.10
C VAL A 399 32.51 17.88 0.60
N ARG A 400 33.57 17.50 -0.11
CA ARG A 400 34.51 18.46 -0.72
C ARG A 400 33.82 19.37 -1.74
N ALA A 401 32.90 18.83 -2.55
CA ALA A 401 32.14 19.62 -3.51
C ALA A 401 31.19 20.62 -2.83
N ILE A 402 30.56 20.23 -1.72
CA ILE A 402 29.68 21.10 -0.93
C ILE A 402 30.49 22.18 -0.22
N LEU A 403 31.63 21.84 0.39
CA LEU A 403 32.54 22.82 0.99
C LEU A 403 33.01 23.87 -0.03
N ALA A 404 33.23 23.46 -1.28
CA ALA A 404 33.64 24.36 -2.36
C ALA A 404 32.55 25.37 -2.77
N LEU A 405 31.30 25.21 -2.31
CA LEU A 405 30.25 26.21 -2.50
C LEU A 405 30.43 27.42 -1.56
N ARG A 406 31.24 27.29 -0.49
CA ARG A 406 31.57 28.40 0.42
C ARG A 406 32.67 29.28 -0.18
N ILE A 407 32.33 30.52 -0.51
CA ILE A 407 33.24 31.44 -1.21
C ILE A 407 34.43 31.88 -0.35
N ASP A 408 34.29 31.78 0.97
CA ASP A 408 35.29 32.14 1.97
C ASP A 408 36.21 30.97 2.36
N PHE A 409 35.93 29.76 1.90
CA PHE A 409 36.79 28.59 2.12
C PHE A 409 37.83 28.43 1.02
N ARG A 410 39.09 28.27 1.42
CA ARG A 410 40.20 28.08 0.48
C ARG A 410 40.20 26.64 -0.05
N ILE A 411 40.35 26.50 -1.36
CA ILE A 411 40.37 25.20 -2.04
C ILE A 411 41.53 24.32 -1.53
N GLU A 412 42.66 24.93 -1.17
CA GLU A 412 43.82 24.21 -0.60
C GLU A 412 43.48 23.55 0.73
N ASP A 413 42.71 24.22 1.59
CA ASP A 413 42.32 23.71 2.91
C ASP A 413 41.31 22.56 2.75
N ILE A 414 40.39 22.67 1.79
CA ILE A 414 39.44 21.59 1.45
C ILE A 414 40.19 20.34 0.94
N LYS A 415 41.23 20.52 0.11
CA LYS A 415 42.04 19.41 -0.41
C LYS A 415 42.88 18.73 0.67
N ARG A 416 43.27 19.44 1.73
CA ARG A 416 44.06 18.91 2.84
C ARG A 416 43.25 18.10 3.85
N LEU A 417 41.91 18.15 3.79
CA LEU A 417 41.04 17.34 4.64
C LEU A 417 41.26 15.83 4.40
N GLN A 418 41.50 15.12 5.50
CA GLN A 418 41.49 13.67 5.55
C GLN A 418 40.06 13.22 5.87
N LEU A 419 39.38 12.68 4.87
CA LEU A 419 37.98 12.24 4.92
C LEU A 419 37.88 10.76 4.58
#